data_AF-A0A4U7DDZ7-F1
#
_entry.id   AF-A0A4U7DDZ7-F1
#
_cell.length_a   1.000
_cell.length_b   1.000
_cell.length_c   1.000
_cell.angle_alpha   90.00
_cell.angle_beta   90.00
_cell.angle_gamma   90.00
#
_symmetry.space_group_name_H-M   'P 1'
#
loop_
_entity.id
_entity.type
_entity.pdbx_description
1 polymer ?
#
loop_
_entity_poly.entity_id
_entity_poly.type
_entity_poly.pdbx_seq_one_letter_code
_entity_poly.pdbx_strand_id
1 'polypeptide(L)'
;MRFNRDRRGQSVVVGTVVLFGFLILALSLYQVQIVPQENAEVEFQHFEEVRNDLVELRNGILSAGSSERPQFVDVKLGTRYQTRVFTVNPPDPVGTLRTSDAYNITITDDSGTKVNISTRFIEYRPGYNELESGSMWYDNSVLYLAESNSNRPAVVIEDQNILVDNDTLRLTAVQNEFSASGTRKVAVELYPTSDATDLSNLSGTIDVRIPTRLGSEDGYWNESIENGSVTYQGVNDSAYPTSSEVSALLLQVDSPDNVTVNSVGIQSEPSGETVKDNVGPVTGGGAGAGGGNGGDTSPGGDPELKYVTGTGTDTDDNGRIAFELENTGSGDVTITGIRVDSTTDEQADRVNNDGNSEFNGAGGDLNLPSGQALLIGAAGITDLDTNAVVAQGSTEKFNLQQFSRSPGNSGKIKSRDMSGDNVTITLRLDDGTTTTITIENIS
;
A
#
# COMPACT_ATOMS: atom_id res chain seq x y z
N MET A 1 -61.40 -46.59 52.06
CA MET A 1 -60.96 -45.57 51.09
C MET A 1 -59.88 -46.17 50.20
N ARG A 2 -60.13 -46.27 48.90
CA ARG A 2 -59.11 -46.69 47.92
C ARG A 2 -58.68 -45.45 47.15
N PHE A 3 -57.42 -45.05 47.30
CA PHE A 3 -56.81 -44.00 46.49
C PHE A 3 -56.58 -44.54 45.07
N ASN A 4 -57.41 -44.11 44.11
CA ASN A 4 -57.11 -44.27 42.70
C ASN A 4 -55.91 -43.37 42.39
N ARG A 5 -54.75 -43.97 42.12
CA ARG A 5 -53.57 -43.25 41.65
C ARG A 5 -53.85 -42.74 40.23
N ASP A 6 -53.99 -41.44 40.09
CA ASP A 6 -54.08 -40.76 38.79
C ASP A 6 -52.71 -40.86 38.08
N ARG A 7 -52.64 -41.68 37.01
CA ARG A 7 -51.44 -41.90 36.19
C ARG A 7 -51.41 -41.03 34.93
N ARG A 8 -52.39 -40.12 34.73
CA ARG A 8 -52.55 -39.37 33.46
C ARG A 8 -51.51 -38.26 33.28
N GLY A 9 -50.92 -37.75 34.36
CA GLY A 9 -49.80 -36.80 34.32
C GLY A 9 -48.45 -37.41 33.90
N GLN A 10 -48.27 -38.74 33.95
CA GLN A 10 -46.99 -39.36 33.63
C GLN A 10 -46.68 -39.36 32.13
N SER A 11 -47.67 -39.54 31.25
CA SER A 11 -47.45 -39.56 29.79
C SER A 11 -47.05 -38.19 29.23
N VAL A 12 -47.59 -37.09 29.78
CA VAL A 12 -47.22 -35.73 29.38
C VAL A 12 -45.79 -35.41 29.82
N VAL A 13 -45.40 -35.82 31.03
CA VAL A 13 -44.03 -35.64 31.53
C VAL A 13 -43.04 -36.46 30.73
N VAL A 14 -43.35 -37.74 30.46
CA VAL A 14 -42.49 -38.60 29.61
C VAL A 14 -42.37 -38.03 28.20
N GLY A 15 -43.48 -37.56 27.59
CA GLY A 15 -43.44 -36.90 26.28
C GLY A 15 -42.58 -35.62 26.27
N THR A 16 -42.69 -34.80 27.32
CA THR A 16 -41.88 -33.58 27.46
C THR A 16 -40.39 -33.90 27.62
N VAL A 17 -40.04 -34.89 28.44
CA VAL A 17 -38.65 -35.32 28.64
C VAL A 17 -38.05 -35.89 27.34
N VAL A 18 -38.82 -36.68 26.58
CA VAL A 18 -38.38 -37.23 25.30
C VAL A 18 -38.20 -36.12 24.25
N LEU A 19 -39.14 -35.18 24.13
CA LEU A 19 -39.01 -34.02 23.23
C LEU A 19 -37.82 -33.14 23.61
N PHE A 20 -37.63 -32.89 24.90
CA PHE A 20 -36.47 -32.16 25.38
C PHE A 20 -35.16 -32.90 25.09
N GLY A 21 -35.14 -34.23 25.25
CA GLY A 21 -34.00 -35.06 24.86
C GLY A 21 -33.68 -34.95 23.36
N PHE A 22 -34.70 -35.01 22.50
CA PHE A 22 -34.52 -34.79 21.07
C PHE A 22 -34.03 -33.38 20.75
N LEU A 23 -34.51 -32.35 21.44
CA LEU A 23 -34.03 -30.98 21.26
C LEU A 23 -32.55 -30.86 21.61
N ILE A 24 -32.11 -31.44 22.72
CA ILE A 24 -30.68 -31.45 23.10
C ILE A 24 -29.85 -32.20 22.07
N LEU A 25 -30.31 -33.36 21.58
CA LEU A 25 -29.61 -34.08 20.52
C LEU A 25 -29.51 -33.28 19.23
N ALA A 26 -30.60 -32.60 18.83
CA ALA A 26 -30.61 -31.73 17.67
C ALA A 26 -29.65 -30.54 17.82
N LEU A 27 -29.63 -29.90 18.99
CA LEU A 27 -28.69 -28.81 19.31
C LEU A 27 -27.23 -29.28 19.29
N SER A 28 -26.95 -30.47 19.83
CA SER A 28 -25.61 -31.06 19.77
C SER A 28 -25.17 -31.35 18.33
N LEU A 29 -26.06 -31.87 17.49
CA LEU A 29 -25.77 -32.09 16.07
C LEU A 29 -25.52 -30.76 15.34
N TYR A 30 -26.34 -29.75 15.61
CA TYR A 30 -26.16 -28.41 15.04
C TYR A 30 -24.81 -27.79 15.45
N GLN A 31 -24.42 -27.93 16.72
CA GLN A 31 -23.13 -27.45 17.24
C GLN A 31 -21.92 -28.14 16.58
N VAL A 32 -22.04 -29.42 16.21
CA VAL A 32 -20.91 -30.21 15.65
C VAL A 32 -20.83 -30.11 14.13
N GLN A 33 -21.94 -29.88 13.44
CA GLN A 33 -21.98 -29.90 11.98
C GLN A 33 -22.15 -28.53 11.35
N ILE A 34 -23.02 -27.69 11.91
CA ILE A 34 -23.41 -26.43 11.28
C ILE A 34 -22.55 -25.26 11.76
N VAL A 35 -22.29 -25.17 13.07
CA VAL A 35 -21.48 -24.07 13.63
C VAL A 35 -20.07 -24.01 13.01
N PRO A 36 -19.33 -25.13 12.86
CA PRO A 36 -18.02 -25.11 12.20
C PRO A 36 -18.09 -24.62 10.75
N GLN A 37 -19.11 -25.04 9.99
CA GLN A 37 -19.27 -24.63 8.59
C GLN A 37 -19.56 -23.13 8.45
N GLU A 38 -20.45 -22.60 9.29
CA GLU A 38 -20.75 -21.17 9.30
C GLU A 38 -19.54 -20.33 9.75
N ASN A 39 -18.75 -20.84 10.70
CA ASN A 39 -17.53 -20.17 11.14
C ASN A 39 -16.43 -20.22 10.07
N ALA A 40 -16.26 -21.35 9.38
CA ALA A 40 -15.33 -21.50 8.26
C ALA A 40 -15.67 -20.55 7.10
N GLU A 41 -16.96 -20.31 6.83
CA GLU A 41 -17.39 -19.32 5.83
C GLU A 41 -16.95 -17.89 6.21
N VAL A 42 -17.10 -17.50 7.48
CA VAL A 42 -16.63 -16.19 7.98
C VAL A 42 -15.11 -16.07 7.89
N GLU A 43 -14.38 -17.15 8.19
CA GLU A 43 -12.92 -17.20 8.07
C GLU A 43 -12.46 -17.14 6.61
N PHE A 44 -13.19 -17.78 5.69
CA PHE A 44 -12.90 -17.73 4.27
C PHE A 44 -13.11 -16.32 3.69
N GLN A 45 -14.21 -15.66 4.07
CA GLN A 45 -14.45 -14.26 3.68
C GLN A 45 -13.32 -13.35 4.16
N HIS A 46 -12.87 -13.54 5.41
CA HIS A 46 -11.72 -12.80 5.93
C HIS A 46 -10.42 -13.14 5.19
N PHE A 47 -10.21 -14.40 4.83
CA PHE A 47 -9.04 -14.81 4.04
C PHE A 47 -8.99 -14.09 2.68
N GLU A 48 -10.12 -13.95 2.00
CA GLU A 48 -10.17 -13.20 0.74
C GLU A 48 -9.95 -11.68 0.94
N GLU A 49 -10.47 -11.09 2.01
CA GLU A 49 -10.23 -9.69 2.37
C GLU A 49 -8.73 -9.45 2.58
N VAL A 50 -8.08 -10.25 3.43
CA VAL A 50 -6.64 -10.10 3.70
C VAL A 50 -5.77 -10.36 2.48
N ARG A 51 -6.15 -11.30 1.61
CA ARG A 51 -5.45 -11.52 0.35
C ARG A 51 -5.40 -10.22 -0.46
N ASN A 52 -6.53 -9.52 -0.59
CA ASN A 52 -6.60 -8.25 -1.31
C ASN A 52 -5.80 -7.15 -0.60
N ASP A 53 -5.93 -7.03 0.73
CA ASP A 53 -5.15 -6.08 1.53
C ASP A 53 -3.63 -6.29 1.36
N LEU A 54 -3.17 -7.55 1.22
CA LEU A 54 -1.76 -7.86 0.99
C LEU A 54 -1.29 -7.57 -0.45
N VAL A 55 -2.18 -7.64 -1.44
CA VAL A 55 -1.90 -7.14 -2.79
C VAL A 55 -1.73 -5.62 -2.75
N GLU A 56 -2.58 -4.92 -2.02
CA GLU A 56 -2.43 -3.47 -1.79
C GLU A 56 -1.13 -3.16 -1.04
N LEU A 57 -0.78 -3.94 -0.01
CA LEU A 57 0.47 -3.78 0.73
C LEU A 57 1.70 -3.96 -0.17
N ARG A 58 1.70 -5.01 -1.00
CA ARG A 58 2.73 -5.25 -2.01
C ARG A 58 2.87 -4.05 -2.94
N ASN A 59 1.76 -3.57 -3.49
CA ASN A 59 1.77 -2.43 -4.41
C ASN A 59 2.22 -1.14 -3.71
N GLY A 60 1.85 -0.95 -2.44
CA GLY A 60 2.32 0.12 -1.59
C GLY A 60 3.84 0.07 -1.37
N ILE A 61 4.42 -1.11 -1.12
CA ILE A 61 5.87 -1.28 -0.99
C ILE A 61 6.58 -0.92 -2.29
N LEU A 62 6.11 -1.45 -3.42
CA LEU A 62 6.70 -1.17 -4.73
C LEU A 62 6.58 0.31 -5.10
N SER A 63 5.42 0.92 -4.83
CA SER A 63 5.18 2.34 -5.09
C SER A 63 6.02 3.22 -4.18
N ALA A 64 6.11 2.94 -2.88
CA ALA A 64 6.97 3.67 -1.96
C ALA A 64 8.43 3.62 -2.45
N GLY A 65 8.92 2.42 -2.78
CA GLY A 65 10.27 2.22 -3.27
C GLY A 65 10.56 2.91 -4.59
N SER A 66 9.60 3.05 -5.51
CA SER A 66 9.83 3.69 -6.81
C SER A 66 9.51 5.18 -6.88
N SER A 67 8.64 5.68 -6.01
CA SER A 67 8.18 7.08 -6.04
C SER A 67 8.80 7.95 -4.94
N GLU A 68 9.59 7.35 -4.03
CA GLU A 68 10.19 8.01 -2.87
C GLU A 68 9.17 8.77 -2.00
N ARG A 69 7.88 8.37 -2.08
CA ARG A 69 6.79 8.90 -1.24
C ARG A 69 6.30 7.85 -0.25
N PRO A 70 6.03 8.24 1.01
CA PRO A 70 5.41 7.34 1.97
C PRO A 70 4.06 6.80 1.50
N GLN A 71 3.76 5.55 1.83
CA GLN A 71 2.49 4.88 1.55
C GLN A 71 1.86 4.38 2.86
N PHE A 72 0.54 4.39 2.93
CA PHE A 72 -0.22 3.95 4.11
C PHE A 72 -1.23 2.91 3.66
N VAL A 73 -1.08 1.69 4.15
CA VAL A 73 -1.94 0.56 3.76
C VAL A 73 -2.55 -0.07 5.00
N ASP A 74 -3.86 -0.24 5.00
CA ASP A 74 -4.56 -0.92 6.08
C ASP A 74 -4.66 -2.42 5.80
N VAL A 75 -4.30 -3.25 6.79
CA VAL A 75 -4.45 -4.71 6.71
C VAL A 75 -5.35 -5.21 7.82
N LYS A 76 -6.42 -5.94 7.46
CA LYS A 76 -7.31 -6.59 8.43
C LYS A 76 -6.64 -7.81 9.05
N LEU A 77 -6.35 -7.80 10.36
CA LEU A 77 -5.59 -8.90 10.98
C LEU A 77 -6.42 -10.12 11.36
N GLY A 78 -7.72 -9.99 11.58
CA GLY A 78 -8.57 -11.10 12.04
C GLY A 78 -10.04 -10.74 11.98
N THR A 79 -10.91 -11.70 12.25
CA THR A 79 -12.36 -11.52 12.18
C THR A 79 -13.04 -11.86 13.51
N ARG A 80 -14.36 -11.68 13.58
CA ARG A 80 -15.18 -11.99 14.75
C ARG A 80 -16.37 -12.83 14.34
N TYR A 81 -16.69 -13.83 15.13
CA TYR A 81 -17.89 -14.62 14.88
C TYR A 81 -19.14 -13.87 15.33
N GLN A 82 -20.23 -14.06 14.61
CA GLN A 82 -21.53 -13.55 15.03
C GLN A 82 -21.96 -14.22 16.34
N THR A 83 -22.48 -13.42 17.29
CA THR A 83 -23.01 -13.95 18.56
C THR A 83 -24.20 -14.87 18.34
N ARG A 84 -24.28 -15.95 19.13
CA ARG A 84 -25.30 -17.00 19.02
C ARG A 84 -26.10 -17.11 20.32
N VAL A 85 -27.38 -17.45 20.22
CA VAL A 85 -28.30 -17.51 21.38
C VAL A 85 -28.28 -18.87 22.07
N PHE A 86 -28.17 -19.97 21.31
CA PHE A 86 -28.29 -21.35 21.83
C PHE A 86 -27.00 -22.18 21.77
N THR A 87 -25.98 -21.67 21.09
CA THR A 87 -24.73 -22.38 20.78
C THR A 87 -23.54 -21.52 21.12
N VAL A 88 -22.36 -22.14 21.16
CA VAL A 88 -21.11 -21.47 21.56
C VAL A 88 -20.16 -21.40 20.37
N ASN A 89 -19.52 -20.24 20.20
CA ASN A 89 -18.43 -20.06 19.24
C ASN A 89 -17.08 -20.34 19.90
N PRO A 90 -16.07 -20.77 19.13
CA PRO A 90 -14.69 -20.67 19.58
C PRO A 90 -14.28 -19.19 19.76
N PRO A 91 -13.10 -18.92 20.36
CA PRO A 91 -12.55 -17.57 20.41
C PRO A 91 -12.42 -16.96 19.02
N ASP A 92 -12.63 -15.64 18.91
CA ASP A 92 -12.47 -14.93 17.64
C ASP A 92 -11.07 -15.17 17.04
N PRO A 93 -10.97 -15.45 15.73
CA PRO A 93 -9.71 -15.78 15.08
C PRO A 93 -8.79 -14.55 15.00
N VAL A 94 -7.60 -14.67 15.58
CA VAL A 94 -6.58 -13.61 15.65
C VAL A 94 -5.46 -13.92 14.66
N GLY A 95 -5.29 -13.11 13.63
CA GLY A 95 -4.12 -13.20 12.75
C GLY A 95 -2.98 -12.29 13.21
N THR A 96 -1.82 -12.50 12.60
CA THR A 96 -0.57 -11.80 12.88
C THR A 96 0.09 -11.37 11.58
N LEU A 97 0.43 -10.10 11.45
CA LEU A 97 1.26 -9.56 10.39
C LEU A 97 2.62 -9.20 10.98
N ARG A 98 3.71 -9.73 10.42
CA ARG A 98 5.07 -9.47 10.93
C ARG A 98 6.12 -9.49 9.83
N THR A 99 7.24 -8.84 10.08
CA THR A 99 8.46 -9.02 9.29
C THR A 99 9.25 -10.25 9.76
N SER A 100 9.99 -10.88 8.85
CA SER A 100 10.98 -11.90 9.20
C SER A 100 12.22 -11.30 9.88
N ASP A 101 13.17 -12.18 10.23
CA ASP A 101 14.55 -11.78 10.48
C ASP A 101 15.14 -11.06 9.26
N ALA A 102 16.17 -10.24 9.48
CA ALA A 102 16.87 -9.53 8.42
C ALA A 102 17.84 -10.45 7.66
N TYR A 103 17.84 -10.32 6.34
CA TYR A 103 18.75 -10.99 5.43
C TYR A 103 19.39 -9.96 4.50
N ASN A 104 20.58 -10.27 3.99
CA ASN A 104 21.27 -9.36 3.08
C ASN A 104 21.10 -9.77 1.63
N ILE A 105 20.62 -8.83 0.80
CA ILE A 105 20.90 -8.78 -0.64
C ILE A 105 22.37 -8.42 -0.78
N THR A 106 23.14 -9.24 -1.49
CA THR A 106 24.56 -8.97 -1.76
C THR A 106 24.76 -8.75 -3.24
N ILE A 107 25.36 -7.61 -3.58
CA ILE A 107 25.75 -7.25 -4.93
C ILE A 107 27.28 -7.27 -4.96
N THR A 108 27.86 -8.05 -5.88
CA THR A 108 29.31 -8.22 -6.01
C THR A 108 29.73 -7.93 -7.44
N ASP A 109 30.77 -7.13 -7.64
CA ASP A 109 31.34 -6.89 -8.97
C ASP A 109 32.48 -7.86 -9.31
N ASP A 110 33.01 -7.76 -10.54
CA ASP A 110 34.10 -8.60 -11.04
C ASP A 110 35.43 -8.42 -10.28
N SER A 111 35.62 -7.24 -9.68
CA SER A 111 36.77 -6.89 -8.85
C SER A 111 36.69 -7.50 -7.44
N GLY A 112 35.50 -7.97 -7.04
CA GLY A 112 35.20 -8.53 -5.73
C GLY A 112 34.73 -7.51 -4.70
N THR A 113 34.44 -6.27 -5.11
CA THR A 113 33.79 -5.23 -4.29
C THR A 113 32.35 -5.66 -3.99
N LYS A 114 31.90 -5.44 -2.75
CA LYS A 114 30.60 -5.92 -2.27
C LYS A 114 29.79 -4.81 -1.63
N VAL A 115 28.51 -4.75 -2.00
CA VAL A 115 27.48 -3.94 -1.35
C VAL A 115 26.45 -4.89 -0.74
N ASN A 116 26.10 -4.65 0.53
CA ASN A 116 25.08 -5.41 1.23
C ASN A 116 23.91 -4.50 1.60
N ILE A 117 22.70 -4.93 1.27
CA ILE A 117 21.47 -4.23 1.60
C ILE A 117 20.60 -5.16 2.45
N SER A 118 20.22 -4.70 3.63
CA SER A 118 19.34 -5.44 4.52
C SER A 118 17.91 -5.46 3.98
N THR A 119 17.29 -6.63 3.98
CA THR A 119 15.89 -6.83 3.59
C THR A 119 15.21 -7.85 4.50
N ARG A 120 13.89 -7.79 4.59
CA ARG A 120 13.03 -8.68 5.36
C ARG A 120 11.87 -9.14 4.49
N PHE A 121 11.32 -10.31 4.79
CA PHE A 121 10.06 -10.77 4.25
C PHE A 121 8.90 -10.29 5.12
N ILE A 122 7.69 -10.25 4.59
CA ILE A 122 6.48 -9.99 5.39
C ILE A 122 5.64 -11.26 5.40
N GLU A 123 5.25 -11.71 6.59
CA GLU A 123 4.36 -12.84 6.81
C GLU A 123 3.04 -12.35 7.39
N TYR A 124 1.94 -12.74 6.75
CA TYR A 124 0.64 -12.80 7.40
C TYR A 124 0.31 -14.25 7.77
N ARG A 125 0.14 -14.50 9.07
CA ARG A 125 -0.29 -15.80 9.60
C ARG A 125 -1.72 -15.70 10.15
N PRO A 126 -2.69 -16.38 9.53
CA PRO A 126 -4.05 -16.44 10.07
C PRO A 126 -4.10 -17.28 11.36
N GLY A 127 -5.03 -16.93 12.25
CA GLY A 127 -5.36 -17.72 13.45
C GLY A 127 -6.78 -18.29 13.39
N TYR A 128 -7.16 -18.83 12.23
CA TYR A 128 -8.46 -19.47 12.00
C TYR A 128 -8.60 -20.75 12.81
N ASN A 129 -9.82 -21.03 13.25
CA ASN A 129 -10.14 -22.21 14.05
C ASN A 129 -10.70 -23.36 13.20
N GLU A 130 -11.42 -23.06 12.11
CA GLU A 130 -12.14 -24.06 11.31
C GLU A 130 -11.57 -24.18 9.88
N LEU A 131 -11.09 -23.07 9.31
CA LEU A 131 -10.44 -23.02 8.02
C LEU A 131 -8.95 -23.33 8.14
N GLU A 132 -8.55 -24.49 7.62
CA GLU A 132 -7.14 -24.82 7.43
C GLU A 132 -6.56 -23.93 6.31
N SER A 133 -5.59 -23.07 6.66
CA SER A 133 -4.94 -22.18 5.71
C SER A 133 -3.46 -22.00 6.05
N GLY A 134 -2.67 -21.75 5.01
CA GLY A 134 -1.25 -21.40 5.12
C GLY A 134 -1.01 -19.94 5.50
N SER A 135 0.27 -19.59 5.69
CA SER A 135 0.70 -18.20 5.80
C SER A 135 0.83 -17.57 4.42
N MET A 136 0.47 -16.30 4.28
CA MET A 136 0.76 -15.52 3.08
C MET A 136 2.07 -14.75 3.27
N TRP A 137 2.89 -14.73 2.23
CA TRP A 137 4.24 -14.17 2.28
C TRP A 137 4.46 -13.19 1.15
N TYR A 138 5.03 -12.03 1.49
CA TYR A 138 5.67 -11.13 0.54
C TYR A 138 7.19 -11.38 0.56
N ASP A 139 7.74 -11.69 -0.60
CA ASP A 139 9.14 -12.07 -0.83
C ASP A 139 9.62 -11.50 -2.16
N ASN A 140 10.52 -10.52 -2.14
CA ASN A 140 11.09 -9.89 -3.34
C ASN A 140 10.06 -9.59 -4.43
N SER A 141 9.01 -8.83 -4.08
CA SER A 141 7.86 -8.50 -4.94
C SER A 141 6.90 -9.64 -5.29
N VAL A 142 7.16 -10.88 -4.88
CA VAL A 142 6.22 -11.99 -5.04
C VAL A 142 5.29 -12.04 -3.84
N LEU A 143 3.99 -12.17 -4.08
CA LEU A 143 3.02 -12.50 -3.02
C LEU A 143 2.53 -13.93 -3.25
N TYR A 144 2.63 -14.78 -2.24
CA TYR A 144 2.23 -16.19 -2.37
C TYR A 144 1.67 -16.76 -1.07
N LEU A 145 0.91 -17.84 -1.19
CA LEU A 145 0.41 -18.64 -0.09
C LEU A 145 1.30 -19.87 0.11
N ALA A 146 1.76 -20.08 1.34
CA ALA A 146 2.55 -21.24 1.74
C ALA A 146 1.89 -22.00 2.89
N GLU A 147 1.59 -23.28 2.66
CA GLU A 147 1.06 -24.16 3.70
C GLU A 147 2.19 -24.64 4.63
N SER A 148 2.05 -24.35 5.93
CA SER A 148 2.95 -24.86 6.96
C SER A 148 3.00 -26.40 6.92
N ASN A 149 4.20 -26.97 6.78
CA ASN A 149 4.48 -28.42 6.82
C ASN A 149 3.93 -29.26 5.65
N SER A 150 3.59 -28.64 4.53
CA SER A 150 3.28 -29.38 3.31
C SER A 150 4.51 -29.38 2.39
N ASN A 151 4.83 -30.52 1.79
CA ASN A 151 5.85 -30.60 0.72
C ASN A 151 5.25 -30.09 -0.62
N ARG A 152 4.31 -29.15 -0.54
CA ARG A 152 3.60 -28.59 -1.68
C ARG A 152 4.27 -27.27 -2.07
N PRO A 153 4.41 -27.00 -3.37
CA PRO A 153 4.93 -25.73 -3.84
C PRO A 153 4.06 -24.58 -3.32
N ALA A 154 4.69 -23.42 -3.12
CA ALA A 154 3.99 -22.18 -2.89
C ALA A 154 2.97 -21.89 -4.02
N VAL A 155 1.81 -21.32 -3.65
CA VAL A 155 0.81 -20.85 -4.63
C VAL A 155 0.98 -19.35 -4.82
N VAL A 156 1.50 -18.95 -6.00
CA VAL A 156 1.71 -17.54 -6.35
C VAL A 156 0.35 -16.84 -6.52
N ILE A 157 0.22 -15.69 -5.86
CA ILE A 157 -0.94 -14.79 -5.92
C ILE A 157 -0.62 -13.63 -6.84
N GLU A 158 0.51 -12.96 -6.62
CA GLU A 158 1.06 -11.91 -7.48
C GLU A 158 2.48 -12.26 -7.88
N ASP A 159 2.78 -12.09 -9.16
CA ASP A 159 4.07 -12.40 -9.77
C ASP A 159 5.14 -11.38 -9.37
N GLN A 160 6.40 -11.67 -9.69
CA GLN A 160 7.52 -10.78 -9.45
C GLN A 160 7.42 -9.49 -10.30
N ASN A 161 8.05 -8.43 -9.80
CA ASN A 161 8.27 -7.15 -10.47
C ASN A 161 9.72 -6.67 -10.23
N ILE A 162 10.66 -7.62 -10.26
CA ILE A 162 12.10 -7.37 -10.14
C ILE A 162 12.77 -7.12 -11.49
N LEU A 163 12.11 -7.47 -12.61
CA LEU A 163 12.57 -7.14 -13.97
C LEU A 163 11.63 -6.12 -14.61
N VAL A 164 12.16 -4.96 -14.98
CA VAL A 164 11.39 -3.84 -15.55
C VAL A 164 12.11 -3.30 -16.79
N ASP A 165 11.36 -2.81 -17.79
CA ASP A 165 11.83 -2.04 -18.95
C ASP A 165 13.17 -2.50 -19.55
N ASN A 166 13.12 -3.44 -20.50
CA ASN A 166 14.30 -3.97 -21.20
C ASN A 166 15.37 -4.56 -20.26
N ASP A 167 14.97 -5.43 -19.33
CA ASP A 167 15.86 -6.22 -18.46
C ASP A 167 16.67 -5.41 -17.41
N THR A 168 16.09 -4.34 -16.85
CA THR A 168 16.67 -3.68 -15.66
C THR A 168 16.24 -4.43 -14.39
N LEU A 169 17.21 -4.81 -13.55
CA LEU A 169 16.98 -5.44 -12.25
C LEU A 169 16.61 -4.37 -11.21
N ARG A 170 15.34 -4.31 -10.83
CA ARG A 170 14.83 -3.39 -9.80
C ARG A 170 14.50 -4.15 -8.52
N LEU A 171 15.24 -3.88 -7.46
CA LEU A 171 15.03 -4.49 -6.15
C LEU A 171 14.43 -3.49 -5.18
N THR A 172 13.41 -3.91 -4.43
CA THR A 172 12.85 -3.12 -3.32
C THR A 172 13.03 -3.90 -2.02
N ALA A 173 14.02 -3.47 -1.23
CA ALA A 173 14.34 -4.06 0.06
C ALA A 173 13.39 -3.55 1.14
N VAL A 174 12.83 -4.45 1.95
CA VAL A 174 11.95 -4.08 3.07
C VAL A 174 12.77 -4.04 4.35
N GLN A 175 12.74 -2.93 5.06
CA GLN A 175 13.51 -2.68 6.28
C GLN A 175 12.61 -2.41 7.48
N ASN A 176 13.24 -2.37 8.65
CA ASN A 176 12.64 -2.22 9.98
C ASN A 176 11.82 -3.44 10.43
N GLU A 177 11.72 -3.61 11.74
CA GLU A 177 10.94 -4.68 12.34
C GLU A 177 9.50 -4.22 12.54
N PHE A 178 8.56 -5.09 12.18
CA PHE A 178 7.15 -4.87 12.40
C PHE A 178 6.48 -6.16 12.89
N SER A 179 5.58 -6.03 13.86
CA SER A 179 4.75 -7.13 14.34
C SER A 179 3.47 -6.60 14.95
N ALA A 180 2.34 -7.07 14.44
CA ALA A 180 1.02 -6.75 14.94
C ALA A 180 0.13 -7.99 14.92
N SER A 181 -0.66 -8.18 15.99
CA SER A 181 -1.63 -9.28 16.10
C SER A 181 -2.97 -8.73 16.58
N GLY A 182 -4.07 -9.22 16.02
CA GLY A 182 -5.39 -8.80 16.47
C GLY A 182 -6.55 -9.26 15.58
N THR A 183 -7.74 -8.70 15.86
CA THR A 183 -8.98 -8.88 15.07
C THR A 183 -9.41 -7.61 14.33
N ARG A 184 -8.54 -6.60 14.30
CA ARG A 184 -8.82 -5.26 13.77
C ARG A 184 -7.86 -4.95 12.62
N LYS A 185 -8.16 -3.88 11.88
CA LYS A 185 -7.24 -3.32 10.89
C LYS A 185 -6.03 -2.73 11.60
N VAL A 186 -4.86 -2.86 10.98
CA VAL A 186 -3.63 -2.16 11.37
C VAL A 186 -3.15 -1.35 10.17
N ALA A 187 -2.76 -0.10 10.42
CA ALA A 187 -2.13 0.74 9.43
C ALA A 187 -0.64 0.36 9.32
N VAL A 188 -0.23 -0.04 8.14
CA VAL A 188 1.16 -0.28 7.78
C VAL A 188 1.64 0.95 7.02
N GLU A 189 2.48 1.74 7.69
CA GLU A 189 3.11 2.90 7.09
C GLU A 189 4.43 2.46 6.44
N LEU A 190 4.66 2.90 5.22
CA LEU A 190 5.79 2.50 4.39
C LEU A 190 6.54 3.77 4.01
N TYR A 191 7.75 3.93 4.50
CA TYR A 191 8.58 5.09 4.24
C TYR A 191 9.75 4.69 3.35
N PRO A 192 9.91 5.28 2.16
CA PRO A 192 11.10 5.02 1.35
C PRO A 192 12.35 5.64 1.98
N THR A 193 13.50 5.12 1.58
CA THR A 193 14.77 5.83 1.74
C THR A 193 14.81 6.99 0.75
N SER A 194 15.37 8.14 1.14
CA SER A 194 15.57 9.31 0.28
C SER A 194 16.63 9.10 -0.80
N ASP A 195 17.43 8.04 -0.67
CA ASP A 195 18.53 7.75 -1.58
C ASP A 195 18.50 6.28 -1.98
N ALA A 196 18.44 6.02 -3.29
CA ALA A 196 18.75 4.70 -3.84
C ALA A 196 20.15 4.25 -3.39
N THR A 197 20.36 2.95 -3.28
CA THR A 197 21.67 2.44 -2.86
C THR A 197 22.72 2.87 -3.89
N ASP A 198 23.74 3.61 -3.46
CA ASP A 198 24.82 4.03 -4.36
C ASP A 198 25.65 2.81 -4.80
N LEU A 199 25.56 2.50 -6.09
CA LEU A 199 26.32 1.44 -6.77
C LEU A 199 27.43 1.98 -7.67
N SER A 200 27.72 3.29 -7.63
CA SER A 200 28.71 3.95 -8.51
C SER A 200 30.14 3.45 -8.32
N ASN A 201 30.42 2.79 -7.20
CA ASN A 201 31.70 2.17 -6.91
C ASN A 201 31.86 0.77 -7.54
N LEU A 202 30.79 0.20 -8.10
CA LEU A 202 30.82 -1.09 -8.79
C LEU A 202 31.10 -0.90 -10.28
N SER A 203 31.70 -1.92 -10.90
CA SER A 203 31.99 -1.89 -12.33
C SER A 203 31.95 -3.27 -12.97
N GLY A 204 31.75 -3.32 -14.29
CA GLY A 204 31.74 -4.59 -15.01
C GLY A 204 30.50 -5.43 -14.71
N THR A 205 30.64 -6.76 -14.84
CA THR A 205 29.54 -7.71 -14.60
C THR A 205 29.27 -7.84 -13.10
N ILE A 206 27.99 -7.88 -12.74
CA ILE A 206 27.51 -7.88 -11.36
C ILE A 206 26.83 -9.21 -11.02
N ASP A 207 27.29 -9.87 -9.96
CA ASP A 207 26.63 -11.02 -9.36
C ASP A 207 25.72 -10.53 -8.21
N VAL A 208 24.42 -10.82 -8.33
CA VAL A 208 23.39 -10.42 -7.36
C VAL A 208 22.84 -11.64 -6.65
N ARG A 209 22.93 -11.63 -5.32
CA ARG A 209 22.46 -12.69 -4.44
C ARG A 209 21.32 -12.17 -3.58
N ILE A 210 20.11 -12.67 -3.83
CA ILE A 210 18.87 -12.20 -3.21
C ILE A 210 18.34 -13.28 -2.25
N PRO A 211 18.09 -12.99 -0.96
CA PRO A 211 17.44 -13.94 -0.05
C PRO A 211 16.00 -14.21 -0.52
N THR A 212 15.59 -15.46 -0.60
CA THR A 212 14.23 -15.88 -1.02
C THR A 212 13.78 -17.07 -0.20
N ARG A 213 12.50 -17.18 0.12
CA ARG A 213 11.88 -18.38 0.71
C ARG A 213 11.35 -19.35 -0.35
N LEU A 214 11.24 -18.92 -1.60
CA LEU A 214 11.01 -19.80 -2.74
C LEU A 214 12.32 -20.51 -3.10
N GLY A 215 12.40 -21.79 -2.77
CA GLY A 215 13.60 -22.62 -2.93
C GLY A 215 13.72 -23.20 -4.33
N SER A 216 14.78 -23.97 -4.57
CA SER A 216 14.99 -24.60 -5.88
C SER A 216 13.88 -25.60 -6.26
N GLU A 217 13.29 -26.28 -5.27
CA GLU A 217 12.21 -27.25 -5.47
C GLU A 217 10.89 -26.60 -5.91
N ASP A 218 10.66 -25.32 -5.58
CA ASP A 218 9.47 -24.59 -6.02
C ASP A 218 9.49 -24.31 -7.54
N GLY A 219 10.68 -24.28 -8.17
CA GLY A 219 10.85 -24.04 -9.61
C GLY A 219 10.52 -22.62 -10.10
N TYR A 220 9.86 -21.81 -9.28
CA TYR A 220 9.33 -20.49 -9.64
C TYR A 220 10.35 -19.55 -10.30
N TRP A 221 11.53 -19.37 -9.70
CA TRP A 221 12.53 -18.42 -10.22
C TRP A 221 13.13 -18.81 -11.57
N ASN A 222 13.22 -20.11 -11.86
CA ASN A 222 13.69 -20.60 -13.15
C ASN A 222 12.66 -20.37 -14.27
N GLU A 223 11.37 -20.32 -13.94
CA GLU A 223 10.29 -20.12 -14.89
C GLU A 223 9.91 -18.64 -15.06
N SER A 224 10.06 -17.83 -14.01
CA SER A 224 9.63 -16.41 -13.99
C SER A 224 10.66 -15.42 -14.54
N ILE A 225 11.90 -15.87 -14.78
CA ILE A 225 13.00 -15.03 -15.30
C ILE A 225 13.42 -15.52 -16.67
N GLU A 226 13.17 -14.69 -17.69
CA GLU A 226 13.71 -14.90 -19.03
C GLU A 226 15.11 -14.28 -19.13
N ASN A 227 16.08 -15.02 -19.69
CA ASN A 227 17.45 -14.53 -19.79
C ASN A 227 17.57 -13.40 -20.82
N GLY A 228 18.19 -12.30 -20.39
CA GLY A 228 18.49 -11.11 -21.20
C GLY A 228 19.70 -10.37 -20.62
N SER A 229 19.59 -9.06 -20.37
CA SER A 229 20.63 -8.32 -19.61
C SER A 229 20.72 -8.73 -18.13
N VAL A 230 19.72 -9.45 -17.63
CA VAL A 230 19.76 -10.20 -16.38
C VAL A 230 19.68 -11.69 -16.71
N THR A 231 20.59 -12.48 -16.16
CA THR A 231 20.68 -13.93 -16.37
C THR A 231 20.43 -14.68 -15.06
N TYR A 232 19.51 -15.64 -15.09
CA TYR A 232 19.27 -16.56 -13.97
C TYR A 232 20.41 -17.58 -13.85
N GLN A 233 21.01 -17.66 -12.66
CA GLN A 233 22.15 -18.56 -12.37
C GLN A 233 21.77 -19.76 -11.48
N GLY A 234 20.58 -19.74 -10.87
CA GLY A 234 20.11 -20.79 -9.98
C GLY A 234 19.58 -20.29 -8.64
N VAL A 235 19.12 -21.23 -7.82
CA VAL A 235 18.77 -21.03 -6.41
C VAL A 235 19.67 -21.91 -5.55
N ASN A 236 20.28 -21.34 -4.51
CA ASN A 236 21.12 -22.07 -3.55
C ASN A 236 20.41 -22.19 -2.20
N ASP A 237 19.83 -23.37 -1.94
CA ASP A 237 19.08 -23.66 -0.71
C ASP A 237 19.96 -23.84 0.53
N SER A 238 21.28 -23.94 0.35
CA SER A 238 22.24 -24.05 1.46
C SER A 238 22.89 -22.71 1.83
N ALA A 239 22.47 -21.61 1.20
CA ALA A 239 23.08 -20.29 1.39
C ALA A 239 22.87 -19.71 2.81
N TYR A 240 21.81 -20.12 3.51
CA TYR A 240 21.48 -19.65 4.86
C TYR A 240 21.37 -20.82 5.85
N PRO A 241 22.50 -21.31 6.40
CA PRO A 241 22.51 -22.51 7.26
C PRO A 241 21.70 -22.35 8.56
N THR A 242 21.50 -21.11 9.01
CA THR A 242 20.72 -20.77 10.21
C THR A 242 19.23 -20.63 9.95
N SER A 243 18.80 -20.67 8.68
CA SER A 243 17.41 -20.48 8.26
C SER A 243 17.10 -21.46 7.12
N SER A 244 16.67 -22.68 7.46
CA SER A 244 16.40 -23.76 6.49
C SER A 244 15.27 -23.47 5.51
N GLU A 245 14.49 -22.41 5.74
CA GLU A 245 13.40 -21.97 4.86
C GLU A 245 13.82 -20.83 3.92
N VAL A 246 15.10 -20.43 3.93
CA VAL A 246 15.62 -19.32 3.13
C VAL A 246 16.77 -19.80 2.25
N SER A 247 16.60 -19.58 0.96
CA SER A 247 17.55 -19.85 -0.11
C SER A 247 18.12 -18.54 -0.65
N ALA A 248 19.13 -18.63 -1.51
CA ALA A 248 19.63 -17.48 -2.27
C ALA A 248 19.30 -17.64 -3.75
N LEU A 249 18.52 -16.72 -4.30
CA LEU A 249 18.39 -16.53 -5.74
C LEU A 249 19.68 -15.87 -6.27
N LEU A 250 20.26 -16.47 -7.31
CA LEU A 250 21.49 -16.03 -7.93
C LEU A 250 21.18 -15.48 -9.32
N LEU A 251 21.46 -14.19 -9.52
CA LEU A 251 21.33 -13.50 -10.79
C LEU A 251 22.68 -12.91 -11.20
N GLN A 252 22.90 -12.79 -12.50
CA GLN A 252 24.03 -12.05 -13.06
C GLN A 252 23.50 -10.92 -13.95
N VAL A 253 24.09 -9.74 -13.85
CA VAL A 253 23.70 -8.54 -14.61
C VAL A 253 24.91 -7.99 -15.35
N ASP A 254 24.73 -7.60 -16.60
CA ASP A 254 25.84 -7.19 -17.48
C ASP A 254 26.58 -5.93 -17.01
N SER A 255 25.87 -5.01 -16.33
CA SER A 255 26.38 -3.72 -15.87
C SER A 255 25.67 -3.27 -14.58
N PRO A 256 26.35 -2.56 -13.66
CA PRO A 256 25.70 -1.95 -12.48
C PRO A 256 24.63 -0.92 -12.86
N ASP A 257 24.72 -0.28 -14.04
CA ASP A 257 23.71 0.68 -14.52
C ASP A 257 22.32 0.03 -14.73
N ASN A 258 22.28 -1.30 -14.89
CA ASN A 258 21.04 -2.06 -15.04
C ASN A 258 20.52 -2.60 -13.68
N VAL A 259 21.05 -2.11 -12.56
CA VAL A 259 20.61 -2.50 -11.23
C VAL A 259 20.14 -1.26 -10.46
N THR A 260 18.89 -1.29 -10.00
CA THR A 260 18.33 -0.25 -9.13
C THR A 260 17.90 -0.91 -7.82
N VAL A 261 18.36 -0.38 -6.69
CA VAL A 261 18.00 -0.90 -5.36
C VAL A 261 17.40 0.20 -4.51
N ASN A 262 16.12 0.04 -4.22
CA ASN A 262 15.35 0.91 -3.35
C ASN A 262 15.15 0.24 -2.00
N SER A 263 15.00 1.03 -0.94
CA SER A 263 14.67 0.53 0.41
C SER A 263 13.40 1.17 0.92
N VAL A 264 12.56 0.38 1.57
CA VAL A 264 11.30 0.83 2.19
C VAL A 264 11.27 0.34 3.62
N GLY A 265 11.20 1.27 4.56
CA GLY A 265 11.09 1.02 5.98
C GLY A 265 9.63 0.96 6.41
N ILE A 266 9.30 -0.02 7.25
CA ILE A 266 7.96 -0.11 7.85
C ILE A 266 7.91 0.75 9.12
N GLN A 267 6.83 1.52 9.31
CA GLN A 267 6.56 2.48 10.40
C GLN A 267 7.49 3.71 10.50
N SER A 268 8.67 3.65 9.88
CA SER A 268 9.62 4.75 9.81
C SER A 268 10.53 4.57 8.60
N GLU A 269 11.24 5.61 8.20
CA GLU A 269 12.28 5.52 7.17
C GLU A 269 13.30 4.41 7.50
N PRO A 270 13.92 3.79 6.48
CA PRO A 270 15.04 2.87 6.68
C PRO A 270 16.15 3.55 7.48
N SER A 271 16.44 3.07 8.68
CA SER A 271 17.60 3.56 9.40
C SER A 271 18.85 2.94 8.77
N GLY A 272 19.63 3.71 8.04
CA GLY A 272 21.04 3.37 7.79
C GLY A 272 21.70 3.13 9.15
N GLU A 273 22.09 1.89 9.42
CA GLU A 273 22.62 1.35 10.69
C GLU A 273 22.60 2.30 11.91
N THR A 274 21.41 2.64 12.44
CA THR A 274 21.29 3.12 13.81
C THR A 274 19.91 2.79 14.37
N VAL A 275 19.91 1.87 15.34
CA VAL A 275 18.79 1.56 16.22
C VAL A 275 18.25 2.85 16.84
N LYS A 276 16.97 3.16 16.61
CA LYS A 276 16.17 3.89 17.59
C LYS A 276 15.25 2.92 18.29
N ASP A 277 15.67 2.59 19.49
CA ASP A 277 14.91 1.85 20.49
C ASP A 277 13.81 2.77 21.06
N ASN A 278 12.56 2.30 20.96
CA ASN A 278 11.36 2.63 21.75
C ASN A 278 10.79 4.06 21.82
N VAL A 279 9.48 4.20 21.55
CA VAL A 279 8.44 4.19 22.61
C VAL A 279 7.01 4.00 22.06
N GLY A 280 6.33 2.96 22.56
CA GLY A 280 4.86 2.91 22.63
C GLY A 280 4.30 3.88 23.70
N PRO A 281 2.97 4.04 23.79
CA PRO A 281 2.33 5.31 24.13
C PRO A 281 2.33 5.60 25.63
N VAL A 282 2.71 6.84 26.02
CA VAL A 282 2.37 7.38 27.35
C VAL A 282 1.86 8.81 27.21
N THR A 283 0.62 8.96 27.64
CA THR A 283 -0.07 10.20 28.00
C THR A 283 0.70 11.07 28.99
N GLY A 284 0.71 12.38 28.78
CA GLY A 284 0.74 13.37 29.87
C GLY A 284 1.93 14.33 29.90
N GLY A 285 1.68 15.53 29.37
CA GLY A 285 1.99 16.85 29.95
C GLY A 285 3.35 17.11 30.61
N GLY A 286 4.09 18.09 30.05
CA GLY A 286 5.11 18.82 30.80
C GLY A 286 6.10 19.55 29.92
N ALA A 287 5.98 20.88 29.86
CA ALA A 287 6.83 21.80 29.13
C ALA A 287 8.32 21.75 29.55
N GLY A 288 9.21 21.99 28.59
CA GLY A 288 10.63 22.25 28.82
C GLY A 288 11.31 22.75 27.55
N ALA A 289 11.55 24.06 27.51
CA ALA A 289 12.26 24.75 26.43
C ALA A 289 13.75 24.37 26.37
N GLY A 290 14.31 24.33 25.16
CA GLY A 290 15.75 24.22 24.93
C GLY A 290 16.06 24.32 23.45
N GLY A 291 16.40 25.52 22.98
CA GLY A 291 16.80 25.78 21.60
C GLY A 291 18.13 25.13 21.24
N GLY A 292 18.24 24.71 19.98
CA GLY A 292 19.45 24.23 19.35
C GLY A 292 19.40 24.57 17.87
N ASN A 293 20.12 25.63 17.51
CA ASN A 293 20.33 26.10 16.15
C ASN A 293 21.17 25.06 15.39
N GLY A 294 20.60 24.41 14.39
CA GLY A 294 21.30 23.52 13.47
C GLY A 294 20.92 23.90 12.04
N GLY A 295 21.65 24.88 11.50
CA GLY A 295 21.63 25.09 10.06
C GLY A 295 22.37 23.94 9.41
N ASP A 296 21.65 23.18 8.58
CA ASP A 296 22.25 22.26 7.63
C ASP A 296 21.81 22.66 6.24
N THR A 297 22.78 23.12 5.46
CA THR A 297 22.64 23.39 4.04
C THR A 297 22.98 22.11 3.30
N SER A 298 21.96 21.28 3.03
CA SER A 298 22.11 20.14 2.12
C SER A 298 22.20 20.65 0.67
N PRO A 299 23.18 20.20 -0.14
CA PRO A 299 23.32 20.65 -1.52
C PRO A 299 22.62 19.69 -2.49
N GLY A 300 21.57 20.20 -3.19
CA GLY A 300 20.93 19.56 -4.34
C GLY A 300 19.49 19.13 -4.07
N GLY A 301 18.56 20.09 -3.93
CA GLY A 301 17.15 19.80 -3.65
C GLY A 301 16.32 19.75 -4.93
N ASP A 302 15.54 18.68 -5.07
CA ASP A 302 14.49 18.51 -6.07
C ASP A 302 13.49 19.70 -6.05
N PRO A 303 12.77 19.94 -7.16
CA PRO A 303 11.71 20.94 -7.20
C PRO A 303 10.53 20.52 -6.30
N GLU A 304 10.47 21.09 -5.10
CA GLU A 304 9.47 20.76 -4.08
C GLU A 304 8.30 21.76 -4.13
N LEU A 305 7.21 21.41 -4.84
CA LEU A 305 5.95 22.16 -4.80
C LEU A 305 4.93 21.47 -3.88
N LYS A 306 4.44 22.21 -2.88
CA LYS A 306 3.51 21.72 -1.86
C LYS A 306 2.23 22.56 -1.81
N TYR A 307 1.09 21.91 -1.59
CA TYR A 307 -0.14 22.62 -1.27
C TYR A 307 -0.12 23.22 0.12
N VAL A 308 -0.49 24.50 0.20
CA VAL A 308 -0.66 25.19 1.49
C VAL A 308 -2.02 24.79 2.05
N THR A 309 -2.02 23.89 3.05
CA THR A 309 -3.22 23.33 3.65
C THR A 309 -4.20 24.41 4.10
N GLY A 310 -5.46 24.28 3.70
CA GLY A 310 -6.56 25.19 4.08
C GLY A 310 -6.69 26.44 3.20
N THR A 311 -5.97 26.52 2.08
CA THR A 311 -6.10 27.63 1.11
C THR A 311 -7.08 27.36 -0.02
N GLY A 312 -7.57 26.12 -0.15
CA GLY A 312 -8.63 25.74 -1.08
C GLY A 312 -9.94 26.48 -0.82
N THR A 313 -10.44 27.19 -1.83
CA THR A 313 -11.70 27.97 -1.76
C THR A 313 -12.51 27.80 -3.04
N ASP A 314 -13.82 27.59 -2.95
CA ASP A 314 -14.73 27.79 -4.09
C ASP A 314 -15.06 29.28 -4.17
N THR A 315 -14.57 29.94 -5.21
CA THR A 315 -14.52 31.41 -5.25
C THR A 315 -15.86 32.07 -5.58
N ASP A 316 -16.83 31.33 -6.11
CA ASP A 316 -18.11 31.87 -6.54
C ASP A 316 -19.30 30.89 -6.46
N ASP A 317 -19.17 29.80 -5.70
CA ASP A 317 -20.12 28.67 -5.60
C ASP A 317 -20.50 28.06 -6.96
N ASN A 318 -19.72 28.33 -8.00
CA ASN A 318 -19.89 27.77 -9.34
C ASN A 318 -18.69 26.90 -9.75
N GLY A 319 -17.95 26.41 -8.75
CA GLY A 319 -16.93 25.40 -8.89
C GLY A 319 -15.64 25.98 -9.42
N ARG A 320 -15.37 27.27 -9.20
CA ARG A 320 -14.08 27.88 -9.52
C ARG A 320 -13.22 27.83 -8.28
N ILE A 321 -12.25 26.93 -8.26
CA ILE A 321 -11.44 26.71 -7.08
C ILE A 321 -10.15 27.52 -7.16
N ALA A 322 -9.78 28.14 -6.04
CA ALA A 322 -8.49 28.76 -5.87
C ALA A 322 -7.73 28.11 -4.71
N PHE A 323 -6.41 28.01 -4.84
CA PHE A 323 -5.52 27.37 -3.86
C PHE A 323 -4.13 27.97 -3.96
N GLU A 324 -3.30 27.76 -2.93
CA GLU A 324 -1.92 28.23 -2.91
C GLU A 324 -0.94 27.06 -2.93
N LEU A 325 0.13 27.21 -3.70
CA LEU A 325 1.26 26.31 -3.72
C LEU A 325 2.50 27.03 -3.21
N GLU A 326 3.24 26.39 -2.32
CA GLU A 326 4.53 26.84 -1.81
C GLU A 326 5.65 26.04 -2.45
N ASN A 327 6.68 26.73 -2.93
CA ASN A 327 7.93 26.10 -3.35
C ASN A 327 8.88 26.01 -2.15
N THR A 328 8.96 24.83 -1.55
CA THR A 328 9.85 24.54 -0.40
C THR A 328 11.24 24.04 -0.82
N GLY A 329 11.46 23.89 -2.13
CA GLY A 329 12.66 23.33 -2.71
C GLY A 329 13.85 24.29 -2.74
N SER A 330 14.94 23.83 -3.34
CA SER A 330 16.21 24.58 -3.36
C SER A 330 16.40 25.53 -4.55
N GLY A 331 15.43 25.59 -5.48
CA GLY A 331 15.46 26.44 -6.68
C GLY A 331 14.05 26.77 -7.20
N ASP A 332 13.97 27.59 -8.24
CA ASP A 332 12.69 27.94 -8.89
C ASP A 332 12.06 26.69 -9.53
N VAL A 333 10.75 26.56 -9.44
CA VAL A 333 10.01 25.45 -10.06
C VAL A 333 9.18 25.95 -11.23
N THR A 334 9.35 25.34 -12.40
CA THR A 334 8.56 25.64 -13.60
C THR A 334 7.53 24.55 -13.85
N ILE A 335 6.25 24.88 -13.77
CA ILE A 335 5.13 23.97 -14.11
C ILE A 335 4.89 24.08 -15.63
N THR A 336 4.91 22.93 -16.31
CA THR A 336 4.76 22.80 -17.76
C THR A 336 3.51 22.04 -18.18
N GLY A 337 2.83 21.36 -17.26
CA GLY A 337 1.60 20.62 -17.57
C GLY A 337 0.73 20.40 -16.34
N ILE A 338 -0.55 20.12 -16.57
CA ILE A 338 -1.52 19.77 -15.53
C ILE A 338 -2.47 18.66 -15.99
N ARG A 339 -2.87 17.81 -15.03
CA ARG A 339 -3.99 16.89 -15.10
C ARG A 339 -4.83 17.04 -13.83
N VAL A 340 -6.15 16.96 -13.97
CA VAL A 340 -7.05 16.79 -12.82
C VAL A 340 -7.33 15.29 -12.66
N ASP A 341 -6.82 14.69 -11.58
CA ASP A 341 -6.87 13.24 -11.35
C ASP A 341 -8.24 12.79 -10.87
N SER A 342 -8.76 13.45 -9.83
CA SER A 342 -10.01 13.05 -9.18
C SER A 342 -10.60 14.18 -8.35
N THR A 343 -11.86 14.01 -7.97
CA THR A 343 -12.52 14.81 -6.95
C THR A 343 -13.53 13.96 -6.18
N THR A 344 -13.85 14.36 -4.95
CA THR A 344 -14.91 13.72 -4.14
C THR A 344 -16.32 14.11 -4.59
N ASP A 345 -16.50 15.16 -5.41
CA ASP A 345 -17.78 15.44 -6.05
C ASP A 345 -18.05 14.38 -7.14
N GLU A 346 -18.92 13.41 -6.83
CA GLU A 346 -19.26 12.29 -7.73
C GLU A 346 -19.88 12.70 -9.07
N GLN A 347 -20.26 13.96 -9.24
CA GLN A 347 -20.95 14.46 -10.43
C GLN A 347 -20.06 15.35 -11.30
N ALA A 348 -18.95 15.86 -10.78
CA ALA A 348 -17.95 16.59 -11.55
C ALA A 348 -17.23 15.63 -12.49
N ASP A 349 -17.11 16.00 -13.77
CA ASP A 349 -16.34 15.20 -14.74
C ASP A 349 -15.38 16.03 -15.60
N ARG A 350 -15.41 17.36 -15.45
CA ARG A 350 -14.59 18.26 -16.24
C ARG A 350 -14.35 19.61 -15.54
N VAL A 351 -13.26 20.27 -15.94
CA VAL A 351 -12.98 21.69 -15.68
C VAL A 351 -12.96 22.45 -17.01
N ASN A 352 -13.76 23.50 -17.12
CA ASN A 352 -13.91 24.28 -18.36
C ASN A 352 -14.16 25.75 -18.03
N ASN A 353 -13.65 26.67 -18.84
CA ASN A 353 -13.97 28.10 -18.73
C ASN A 353 -14.42 28.73 -20.08
N ASP A 354 -15.08 27.93 -20.90
CA ASP A 354 -15.76 28.33 -22.14
C ASP A 354 -14.84 29.08 -23.13
N GLY A 355 -13.61 28.59 -23.29
CA GLY A 355 -12.60 29.18 -24.19
C GLY A 355 -11.78 30.31 -23.57
N ASN A 356 -11.78 30.40 -22.23
CA ASN A 356 -10.80 31.14 -21.45
C ASN A 356 -9.95 30.13 -20.66
N SER A 357 -8.86 30.60 -20.06
CA SER A 357 -7.95 29.75 -19.27
C SER A 357 -8.69 28.87 -18.25
N GLU A 358 -8.48 27.55 -18.29
CA GLU A 358 -8.97 26.56 -17.32
C GLU A 358 -8.08 26.44 -16.08
N PHE A 359 -6.79 26.71 -16.24
CA PHE A 359 -5.80 26.73 -15.17
C PHE A 359 -4.90 27.95 -15.31
N ASN A 360 -4.70 28.71 -14.23
CA ASN A 360 -3.75 29.83 -14.20
C ASN A 360 -3.17 30.07 -12.81
N GLY A 361 -1.97 30.62 -12.76
CA GLY A 361 -1.28 31.01 -11.53
C GLY A 361 0.22 31.18 -11.78
N ALA A 362 0.90 31.94 -10.91
CA ALA A 362 2.34 32.23 -11.02
C ALA A 362 2.82 32.65 -12.44
N GLY A 363 2.00 33.42 -13.15
CA GLY A 363 2.28 33.90 -14.51
C GLY A 363 2.06 32.89 -15.64
N GLY A 364 1.72 31.64 -15.35
CA GLY A 364 1.37 30.63 -16.35
C GLY A 364 -0.12 30.40 -16.52
N ASP A 365 -0.49 29.78 -17.63
CA ASP A 365 -1.87 29.46 -17.99
C ASP A 365 -2.00 28.29 -18.97
N LEU A 366 -3.15 27.62 -18.90
CA LEU A 366 -3.68 26.69 -19.89
C LEU A 366 -5.06 27.19 -20.32
N ASN A 367 -5.25 27.38 -21.61
CA ASN A 367 -6.47 27.83 -22.26
C ASN A 367 -6.86 26.91 -23.41
N LEU A 368 -7.81 26.02 -23.15
CA LEU A 368 -8.31 25.07 -24.10
C LEU A 368 -9.27 25.74 -25.11
N PRO A 369 -9.28 25.28 -26.38
CA PRO A 369 -10.24 25.76 -27.37
C PRO A 369 -11.68 25.57 -26.91
N SER A 370 -12.57 26.49 -27.31
CA SER A 370 -14.00 26.41 -26.99
C SER A 370 -14.59 25.03 -27.34
N GLY A 371 -15.26 24.41 -26.36
CA GLY A 371 -15.83 23.07 -26.45
C GLY A 371 -14.90 21.94 -26.00
N GLN A 372 -13.63 22.23 -25.69
CA GLN A 372 -12.75 21.34 -24.95
C GLN A 372 -12.79 21.64 -23.44
N ALA A 373 -12.29 20.72 -22.64
CA ALA A 373 -12.25 20.81 -21.19
C ALA A 373 -11.14 19.90 -20.66
N LEU A 374 -10.61 20.22 -19.48
CA LEU A 374 -9.81 19.26 -18.72
C LEU A 374 -10.76 18.18 -18.18
N LEU A 375 -10.61 16.95 -18.65
CA LEU A 375 -11.42 15.83 -18.15
C LEU A 375 -10.81 15.31 -16.84
N ILE A 376 -11.68 15.13 -15.85
CA ILE A 376 -11.27 14.56 -14.55
C ILE A 376 -11.00 13.06 -14.76
N GLY A 377 -9.84 12.59 -14.32
CA GLY A 377 -9.40 11.20 -14.50
C GLY A 377 -8.86 10.88 -15.90
N ALA A 378 -8.50 11.89 -16.70
CA ALA A 378 -7.84 11.67 -18.00
C ALA A 378 -6.51 10.90 -17.84
N ALA A 379 -6.12 10.07 -18.80
CA ALA A 379 -4.85 9.34 -18.69
C ALA A 379 -3.61 10.26 -18.84
N GLY A 380 -3.70 11.28 -19.70
CA GLY A 380 -2.58 12.16 -20.06
C GLY A 380 -2.57 13.50 -19.31
N ILE A 381 -1.38 14.11 -19.23
CA ILE A 381 -1.18 15.48 -18.77
C ILE A 381 -1.33 16.44 -19.95
N THR A 382 -2.03 17.56 -19.73
CA THR A 382 -2.21 18.62 -20.73
C THR A 382 -1.13 19.66 -20.53
N ASP A 383 -0.42 20.00 -21.60
CA ASP A 383 0.64 21.02 -21.58
C ASP A 383 0.05 22.41 -21.33
N LEU A 384 0.72 23.24 -20.55
CA LEU A 384 0.35 24.66 -20.40
C LEU A 384 0.69 25.44 -21.69
N ASP A 385 -0.09 26.48 -21.98
CA ASP A 385 0.22 27.42 -23.06
C ASP A 385 1.38 28.34 -22.65
N THR A 386 1.35 28.79 -21.39
CA THR A 386 2.42 29.53 -20.75
C THR A 386 2.84 28.81 -19.47
N ASN A 387 4.11 28.44 -19.34
CA ASN A 387 4.62 27.80 -18.14
C ASN A 387 4.49 28.73 -16.92
N ALA A 388 4.13 28.16 -15.76
CA ALA A 388 4.05 28.90 -14.50
C ALA A 388 5.36 28.74 -13.72
N VAL A 389 5.89 29.81 -13.13
CA VAL A 389 7.16 29.77 -12.39
C VAL A 389 6.93 30.18 -10.94
N VAL A 390 7.18 29.26 -10.01
CA VAL A 390 7.11 29.51 -8.57
C VAL A 390 8.53 29.66 -8.05
N ALA A 391 8.89 30.88 -7.66
CA ALA A 391 10.24 31.17 -7.19
C ALA A 391 10.58 30.41 -5.89
N GLN A 392 11.85 30.12 -5.66
CA GLN A 392 12.31 29.44 -4.45
C GLN A 392 11.79 30.12 -3.17
N GLY A 393 11.15 29.36 -2.28
CA GLY A 393 10.62 29.86 -1.01
C GLY A 393 9.41 30.80 -1.14
N SER A 394 8.81 30.90 -2.33
CA SER A 394 7.62 31.69 -2.55
C SER A 394 6.35 30.83 -2.50
N THR A 395 5.25 31.49 -2.15
CA THR A 395 3.90 30.93 -2.21
C THR A 395 3.13 31.68 -3.29
N GLU A 396 2.56 30.95 -4.24
CA GLU A 396 1.83 31.51 -5.36
C GLU A 396 0.40 30.97 -5.41
N LYS A 397 -0.54 31.83 -5.82
CA LYS A 397 -1.95 31.47 -5.94
C LYS A 397 -2.25 30.93 -7.33
N PHE A 398 -2.96 29.81 -7.37
CA PHE A 398 -3.45 29.14 -8.56
C PHE A 398 -4.97 29.03 -8.56
N ASN A 399 -5.54 28.96 -9.75
CA ASN A 399 -6.97 28.78 -9.96
C ASN A 399 -7.20 27.64 -10.95
N LEU A 400 -8.09 26.72 -10.60
CA LEU A 400 -8.78 25.86 -11.54
C LEU A 400 -10.19 26.42 -11.73
N GLN A 401 -10.59 26.60 -12.98
CA GLN A 401 -11.86 27.24 -13.26
C GLN A 401 -13.03 26.27 -13.04
N GLN A 402 -14.14 26.49 -13.73
CA GLN A 402 -15.42 25.89 -13.36
C GLN A 402 -15.42 24.36 -13.52
N PHE A 403 -15.44 23.69 -12.38
CA PHE A 403 -15.83 22.29 -12.25
C PHE A 403 -17.30 22.16 -12.64
N SER A 404 -17.58 21.24 -13.56
CA SER A 404 -18.91 21.03 -14.08
C SER A 404 -19.16 19.57 -14.42
N ARG A 405 -20.44 19.26 -14.65
CA ARG A 405 -20.87 17.98 -15.21
C ARG A 405 -21.17 18.12 -16.69
N SER A 406 -20.77 17.11 -17.46
CA SER A 406 -21.18 16.90 -18.84
C SER A 406 -22.69 17.11 -19.03
N PRO A 407 -23.13 17.76 -20.12
CA PRO A 407 -24.55 17.81 -20.43
C PRO A 407 -25.10 16.40 -20.60
N GLY A 408 -26.08 16.02 -19.79
CA GLY A 408 -26.93 14.86 -20.07
C GLY A 408 -27.93 15.17 -21.20
N ASN A 409 -29.02 14.40 -21.31
CA ASN A 409 -30.08 14.60 -22.31
C ASN A 409 -30.74 16.00 -22.31
N SER A 410 -30.49 16.82 -21.30
CA SER A 410 -30.97 18.19 -21.15
C SER A 410 -30.13 19.25 -21.89
N GLY A 411 -28.93 18.90 -22.40
CA GLY A 411 -28.07 19.79 -23.19
C GLY A 411 -27.47 20.99 -22.43
N LYS A 412 -27.63 21.06 -21.11
CA LYS A 412 -27.07 22.14 -20.27
C LYS A 412 -25.91 21.62 -19.43
N ILE A 413 -24.78 22.33 -19.49
CA ILE A 413 -23.68 22.20 -18.52
C ILE A 413 -24.20 22.68 -17.16
N LYS A 414 -23.86 21.96 -16.10
CA LYS A 414 -24.16 22.37 -14.72
C LYS A 414 -22.85 22.53 -13.96
N SER A 415 -22.63 23.73 -13.43
CA SER A 415 -21.57 23.99 -12.46
C SER A 415 -21.75 23.10 -11.23
N ARG A 416 -20.62 22.79 -10.58
CA ARG A 416 -20.57 22.13 -9.29
C ARG A 416 -20.29 23.17 -8.22
N ASP A 417 -20.82 22.97 -7.03
CA ASP A 417 -20.33 23.63 -5.83
C ASP A 417 -19.29 22.67 -5.27
N MET A 418 -18.05 23.14 -5.15
CA MET A 418 -16.92 22.31 -4.71
C MET A 418 -16.66 22.46 -3.20
N SER A 419 -17.52 23.18 -2.48
CA SER A 419 -17.38 23.39 -1.04
C SER A 419 -17.50 22.07 -0.27
N GLY A 420 -16.49 21.76 0.54
CA GLY A 420 -16.38 20.53 1.31
C GLY A 420 -15.78 19.35 0.53
N ASP A 421 -15.52 19.52 -0.76
CA ASP A 421 -14.90 18.50 -1.60
C ASP A 421 -13.38 18.61 -1.64
N ASN A 422 -12.74 17.51 -2.03
CA ASN A 422 -11.32 17.42 -2.32
C ASN A 422 -11.11 17.33 -3.83
N VAL A 423 -10.02 17.92 -4.33
CA VAL A 423 -9.59 17.81 -5.74
C VAL A 423 -8.14 17.39 -5.77
N THR A 424 -7.83 16.28 -6.45
CA THR A 424 -6.46 15.82 -6.68
C THR A 424 -6.03 16.20 -8.10
N ILE A 425 -4.87 16.86 -8.21
CA ILE A 425 -4.25 17.24 -9.47
C ILE A 425 -2.81 16.77 -9.56
N THR A 426 -2.33 16.54 -10.78
CA THR A 426 -0.94 16.21 -11.08
C THR A 426 -0.37 17.30 -11.96
N LEU A 427 0.73 17.91 -11.52
CA LEU A 427 1.48 18.93 -12.26
C LEU A 427 2.74 18.30 -12.84
N ARG A 428 3.08 18.62 -14.09
CA ARG A 428 4.36 18.25 -14.70
C ARG A 428 5.32 19.43 -14.63
N LEU A 429 6.58 19.15 -14.29
CA LEU A 429 7.63 20.16 -14.13
C LEU A 429 8.51 20.21 -15.39
N ASP A 430 9.41 21.19 -15.48
CA ASP A 430 10.30 21.38 -16.64
C ASP A 430 11.43 20.36 -16.73
N ASP A 431 11.80 19.74 -15.61
CA ASP A 431 12.70 18.58 -15.54
C ASP A 431 12.05 17.27 -16.02
N GLY A 432 10.76 17.28 -16.34
CA GLY A 432 9.99 16.12 -16.80
C GLY A 432 9.37 15.27 -15.69
N THR A 433 9.64 15.59 -14.41
CA THR A 433 8.98 14.95 -13.26
C THR A 433 7.54 15.42 -13.14
N THR A 434 6.78 14.74 -12.27
CA THR A 434 5.40 15.13 -11.95
C THR A 434 5.19 15.15 -10.46
N THR A 435 4.39 16.10 -9.97
CA THR A 435 3.97 16.16 -8.57
C THR A 435 2.45 16.14 -8.46
N THR A 436 1.93 15.21 -7.65
CA THR A 436 0.50 15.11 -7.34
C THR A 436 0.18 15.82 -6.03
N ILE A 437 -0.88 16.62 -6.04
CA ILE A 437 -1.33 17.49 -4.97
C ILE A 437 -2.83 17.28 -4.77
N THR A 438 -3.26 17.11 -3.51
CA THR A 438 -4.68 17.12 -3.15
C THR A 438 -5.03 18.43 -2.45
N ILE A 439 -5.94 19.18 -3.06
CA ILE A 439 -6.56 20.36 -2.49
C ILE A 439 -7.70 19.86 -1.59
N GLU A 440 -7.43 19.82 -0.29
CA GLU A 440 -8.35 19.26 0.70
C GLU A 440 -9.28 20.31 1.29
N ASN A 441 -10.52 19.88 1.61
CA ASN A 441 -11.53 20.64 2.32
C ASN A 441 -11.75 22.04 1.75
N ILE A 442 -12.07 22.11 0.45
CA ILE A 442 -12.33 23.38 -0.24
C ILE A 442 -13.43 24.14 0.51
N SER A 443 -13.15 25.39 0.87
CA SER A 443 -14.03 26.21 1.73
C SER A 443 -14.97 27.13 0.99
#